data_AF-A0A094HTC3-F1
#
_entry.id   AF-A0A094HTC3-F1
#
_cell.length_a   1.000
_cell.length_b   1.000
_cell.length_c   1.000
_cell.angle_alpha   90.00
_cell.angle_beta   90.00
_cell.angle_gamma   90.00
#
_symmetry.space_group_name_H-M   'P 1'
#
loop_
_entity.id
_entity.type
_entity.pdbx_description
1 polymer ?
#
loop_
_entity_poly.entity_id
_entity_poly.type
_entity_poly.pdbx_seq_one_letter_code
_entity_poly.pdbx_strand_id
1 'polypeptide(L)'
;MVLGQGPVVDLGYSQYEGTALSSGVDQYLGMRFAAPPLGNLRFKAPAEPLTATGIQIATEVASFTTLYEIFPPNYFPVSTALFGSPSSATPRSKLPVWVYIQGGGYTQNSNGNYNGSTVVETSGNNIVFVNFNYRVGSWGFLASEKVRKNGNLNAGLLDQDFLLQWVKSHIEQFGGDPNHVVIHGSSAGAGSVALHLTAYGGIDRGLFVGSIGESVFFSAQPKVPELEWQFDRYVNNTGCSDSTDQLECLRALDTEILQAANWTPTIDGHFIQDYPYVLFEKGKFIHVPIIFGNDNDEGTYFVPNATSPADVATFFTDNYPHLTTHDTDAITPFTH
;
A
#
# COMPACT_ATOMS: atom_id res chain seq x y z
N MET A 1 25.53 21.93 -26.22
CA MET A 1 25.75 20.61 -25.60
C MET A 1 24.44 19.86 -25.78
N VAL A 2 24.42 18.80 -26.60
CA VAL A 2 23.20 18.01 -26.77
C VAL A 2 23.00 17.26 -25.45
N LEU A 3 21.96 17.63 -24.69
CA LEU A 3 21.52 16.83 -23.54
C LEU A 3 21.22 15.44 -24.10
N GLY A 4 22.00 14.44 -23.70
CA GLY A 4 21.77 13.06 -24.13
C GLY A 4 20.36 12.64 -23.70
N GLN A 5 19.62 12.01 -24.61
CA GLN A 5 18.30 11.46 -24.32
C GLN A 5 18.44 10.38 -23.24
N GLY A 6 17.58 10.42 -22.21
CA GLY A 6 17.58 9.44 -21.13
C GLY A 6 17.19 8.03 -21.60
N PRO A 7 17.36 7.00 -20.76
CA PRO A 7 16.95 5.64 -21.10
C PRO A 7 15.42 5.58 -21.26
N VAL A 8 14.95 4.99 -22.35
CA VAL A 8 13.51 4.88 -22.65
C VAL A 8 13.05 3.43 -22.52
N VAL A 9 11.95 3.22 -21.81
CA VAL A 9 11.24 1.93 -21.69
C VAL A 9 9.87 2.02 -22.35
N ASP A 10 9.48 0.99 -23.10
CA ASP A 10 8.18 0.89 -23.76
C ASP A 10 7.33 -0.21 -23.12
N LEU A 11 6.20 0.18 -22.55
CA LEU A 11 5.26 -0.73 -21.88
C LEU A 11 4.03 -1.05 -22.74
N GLY A 12 4.01 -0.60 -24.00
CA GLY A 12 2.90 -0.74 -24.92
C GLY A 12 1.80 0.31 -24.71
N TYR A 13 1.34 0.52 -23.47
CA TYR A 13 0.36 1.57 -23.16
C TYR A 13 0.99 2.96 -23.02
N SER A 14 2.28 3.03 -22.72
CA SER A 14 3.05 4.26 -22.57
C SER A 14 4.54 4.00 -22.69
N GLN A 15 5.28 5.02 -23.12
CA GLN A 15 6.75 5.04 -23.14
C GLN A 15 7.25 6.01 -22.07
N TYR A 16 8.25 5.61 -21.29
CA TYR A 16 8.81 6.43 -20.22
C TYR A 16 10.30 6.69 -20.43
N GLU A 17 10.71 7.95 -20.36
CA GLU A 17 12.12 8.36 -20.35
C GLU A 17 12.57 8.64 -18.93
N GLY A 18 13.52 7.82 -18.45
CA GLY A 18 14.10 7.90 -17.12
C GLY A 18 15.38 8.73 -17.07
N THR A 19 16.15 8.54 -16.00
CA THR A 19 17.48 9.13 -15.80
C THR A 19 18.52 8.03 -15.64
N ALA A 20 19.58 8.05 -16.45
CA ALA A 20 20.75 7.19 -16.25
C ALA A 20 21.70 7.84 -15.24
N LEU A 21 22.02 7.12 -14.16
CA LEU A 21 22.96 7.57 -13.14
C LEU A 21 24.40 7.17 -13.49
N SER A 22 25.37 7.92 -12.98
CA SER A 22 26.79 7.60 -13.13
C SER A 22 27.21 6.28 -12.47
N SER A 23 26.37 5.72 -11.59
CA SER A 23 26.58 4.43 -10.94
C SER A 23 26.19 3.22 -11.80
N GLY A 24 25.68 3.45 -13.02
CA GLY A 24 25.21 2.38 -13.90
C GLY A 24 23.82 1.86 -13.52
N VAL A 25 22.99 2.73 -12.94
CA VAL A 25 21.58 2.47 -12.63
C VAL A 25 20.71 3.45 -13.43
N ASP A 26 19.71 2.92 -14.12
CA ASP A 26 18.64 3.69 -14.73
C ASP A 26 17.47 3.80 -13.73
N GLN A 27 17.00 5.04 -13.55
CA GLN A 27 15.87 5.36 -12.68
C GLN A 27 14.67 5.79 -13.49
N TYR A 28 13.51 5.23 -13.16
CA TYR A 28 12.22 5.65 -13.71
C TYR A 28 11.29 5.99 -12.56
N LEU A 29 11.00 7.28 -12.40
CA LEU A 29 10.26 7.85 -11.28
C LEU A 29 8.89 8.36 -11.74
N GLY A 30 7.85 8.17 -10.93
CA GLY A 30 6.53 8.74 -11.20
C GLY A 30 5.71 8.01 -12.28
N MET A 31 6.12 6.81 -12.71
CA MET A 31 5.40 6.04 -13.73
C MET A 31 4.04 5.58 -13.20
N ARG A 32 3.00 5.59 -14.05
CA ARG A 32 1.65 5.19 -13.63
C ARG A 32 1.44 3.70 -13.80
N PHE A 33 1.18 2.99 -12.71
CA PHE A 33 0.78 1.57 -12.79
C PHE A 33 -0.73 1.36 -12.87
N ALA A 34 -1.53 2.39 -12.54
CA ALA A 34 -2.99 2.38 -12.60
C ALA A 34 -3.55 3.74 -13.05
N ALA A 35 -4.82 3.78 -13.46
CA ALA A 35 -5.55 5.03 -13.70
C ALA A 35 -5.68 5.84 -12.39
N PRO A 36 -5.64 7.19 -12.47
CA PRO A 36 -5.86 8.03 -11.29
C PRO A 36 -7.21 7.70 -10.62
N PRO A 37 -7.27 7.41 -9.31
CA PRO A 37 -8.49 7.01 -8.62
C PRO A 37 -9.37 8.22 -8.27
N LEU A 38 -9.66 9.06 -9.26
CA LEU A 38 -10.40 10.32 -9.14
C LEU A 38 -11.87 10.14 -9.56
N GLY A 39 -12.74 11.06 -9.11
CA GLY A 39 -14.16 11.07 -9.43
C GLY A 39 -14.82 9.71 -9.23
N ASN A 40 -15.36 9.14 -10.31
CA ASN A 40 -16.05 7.85 -10.30
C ASN A 40 -15.18 6.64 -9.94
N LEU A 41 -13.85 6.78 -9.95
CA LEU A 41 -12.89 5.75 -9.52
C LEU A 41 -12.54 5.84 -8.02
N ARG A 42 -12.96 6.90 -7.32
CA ARG A 42 -12.81 6.95 -5.86
C ARG A 42 -13.58 5.81 -5.20
N PHE A 43 -12.94 5.21 -4.19
CA PHE A 43 -13.44 4.07 -3.43
C PHE A 43 -13.74 2.82 -4.29
N LYS A 44 -13.12 2.72 -5.48
CA LYS A 44 -13.15 1.52 -6.34
C LYS A 44 -11.78 0.86 -6.39
N ALA A 45 -11.75 -0.39 -6.82
CA ALA A 45 -10.51 -1.07 -7.20
C ALA A 45 -9.75 -0.25 -8.27
N PRO A 46 -8.41 -0.33 -8.29
CA PRO A 46 -7.61 0.31 -9.35
C PRO A 46 -8.03 -0.20 -10.72
N ALA A 47 -7.91 0.67 -11.72
CA ALA A 47 -8.18 0.35 -13.12
C ALA A 47 -6.90 0.50 -13.94
N GLU A 48 -6.90 -0.11 -15.14
CA GLU A 48 -5.78 -0.04 -16.08
C GLU A 48 -5.28 1.40 -16.32
N PRO A 49 -3.96 1.61 -16.41
CA PRO A 49 -3.41 2.93 -16.67
C PRO A 49 -3.88 3.48 -18.02
N LEU A 50 -4.06 4.79 -18.09
CA LEU A 50 -4.45 5.47 -19.33
C LEU A 50 -3.34 5.32 -20.38
N THR A 51 -3.72 5.00 -21.61
CA THR A 51 -2.80 5.02 -22.75
C THR A 51 -2.34 6.45 -23.02
N ALA A 52 -1.04 6.65 -23.15
CA ALA A 52 -0.46 7.94 -23.48
C ALA A 52 0.36 7.84 -24.76
N THR A 53 0.12 8.77 -25.70
CA THR A 53 0.91 8.89 -26.91
C THR A 53 2.19 9.68 -26.65
N GLY A 54 3.32 9.19 -27.17
CA GLY A 54 4.62 9.83 -26.99
C GLY A 54 5.28 9.51 -25.66
N ILE A 55 6.53 9.97 -25.53
CA ILE A 55 7.39 9.71 -24.38
C ILE A 55 6.95 10.55 -23.19
N GLN A 56 6.69 9.88 -22.07
CA GLN A 56 6.39 10.48 -20.77
C GLN A 56 7.69 10.63 -19.98
N ILE A 57 7.90 11.77 -19.34
CA ILE A 57 9.09 12.01 -18.52
C ILE A 57 8.91 11.34 -17.16
N ALA A 58 9.84 10.44 -16.82
CA ALA A 58 9.89 9.67 -15.58
C ALA A 58 11.17 9.98 -14.78
N THR A 59 11.50 11.26 -14.65
CA THR A 59 12.73 11.73 -13.98
C THR A 59 12.51 12.29 -12.59
N GLU A 60 11.24 12.49 -12.20
CA GLU A 60 10.89 13.09 -10.93
C GLU A 60 9.82 12.27 -10.22
N VAL A 61 9.93 12.22 -8.91
CA VAL A 61 8.87 11.72 -8.07
C VAL A 61 7.71 12.70 -8.15
N ALA A 62 6.51 12.19 -8.43
CA ALA A 62 5.28 12.98 -8.33
C ALA A 62 5.20 13.61 -6.92
N SER A 63 5.16 14.96 -6.83
CA SER A 63 5.39 15.70 -5.59
C SER A 63 4.60 15.13 -4.40
N PHE A 64 5.33 14.94 -3.30
CA PHE A 64 4.93 14.28 -2.06
C PHE A 64 4.22 15.18 -1.08
N THR A 65 3.76 16.38 -1.47
CA THR A 65 3.15 17.21 -0.45
C THR A 65 1.95 16.45 0.14
N THR A 66 2.15 16.15 1.41
CA THR A 66 1.20 15.84 2.43
C THR A 66 -0.25 15.81 1.95
N LEU A 67 -0.94 14.72 2.29
CA LEU A 67 -2.40 14.61 2.42
C LEU A 67 -2.99 15.64 3.43
N TYR A 68 -2.31 16.76 3.67
CA TYR A 68 -2.62 17.80 4.64
C TYR A 68 -2.40 19.24 4.13
N GLU A 69 -1.71 19.49 3.02
CA GLU A 69 -1.57 20.87 2.50
C GLU A 69 -1.74 20.94 0.97
N ILE A 70 -2.92 21.41 0.57
CA ILE A 70 -3.22 22.17 -0.66
C ILE A 70 -2.58 21.60 -1.94
N PHE A 71 -3.26 20.65 -2.58
CA PHE A 71 -3.07 20.39 -4.01
C PHE A 71 -4.28 20.86 -4.82
N PRO A 72 -4.07 21.26 -6.08
CA PRO A 72 -5.17 21.40 -7.03
C PRO A 72 -5.95 20.07 -7.16
N PRO A 73 -7.25 20.11 -7.51
CA PRO A 73 -8.20 18.99 -7.45
C PRO A 73 -7.85 17.73 -8.28
N ASN A 74 -6.71 17.71 -8.99
CA ASN A 74 -6.34 16.71 -9.99
C ASN A 74 -5.03 15.95 -9.70
N TYR A 75 -4.39 16.11 -8.54
CA TYR A 75 -3.11 15.44 -8.26
C TYR A 75 -3.20 14.42 -7.12
N PHE A 76 -3.17 13.13 -7.48
CA PHE A 76 -3.14 12.02 -6.52
C PHE A 76 -1.99 11.07 -6.91
N PRO A 77 -0.81 11.13 -6.24
CA PRO A 77 0.37 10.33 -6.59
C PRO A 77 0.28 8.86 -6.12
N VAL A 78 -0.89 8.39 -5.68
CA VAL A 78 -1.09 7.02 -5.14
C VAL A 78 -1.01 5.90 -6.18
N SER A 79 -0.85 6.22 -7.46
CA SER A 79 -0.74 5.24 -8.55
C SER A 79 0.60 5.35 -9.27
N THR A 80 1.64 5.85 -8.59
CA THR A 80 2.97 5.97 -9.14
C THR A 80 3.93 4.93 -8.57
N ALA A 81 4.85 4.47 -9.42
CA ALA A 81 5.92 3.56 -9.07
C ALA A 81 7.29 4.16 -9.45
N LEU A 82 8.30 3.75 -8.70
CA LEU A 82 9.70 4.14 -8.81
C LEU A 82 10.54 2.89 -9.04
N PHE A 83 11.37 2.92 -10.08
CA PHE A 83 12.22 1.80 -10.48
C PHE A 83 13.69 2.18 -10.41
N GLY A 84 14.49 1.25 -9.92
CA GLY A 84 15.94 1.23 -10.13
C GLY A 84 16.31 -0.07 -10.84
N SER A 85 16.96 0.04 -12.00
CA SER A 85 17.43 -1.11 -12.77
C SER A 85 18.86 -0.86 -13.27
N PRO A 86 19.73 -1.88 -13.39
CA PRO A 86 21.03 -1.71 -14.01
C PRO A 86 20.93 -1.14 -15.44
N SER A 87 21.74 -0.12 -15.78
CA SER A 87 21.73 0.48 -17.14
C SER A 87 22.14 -0.50 -18.24
N SER A 88 22.80 -1.60 -17.90
CA SER A 88 23.14 -2.70 -18.82
C SER A 88 22.05 -3.75 -18.96
N ALA A 89 20.99 -3.69 -18.15
CA ALA A 89 19.90 -4.65 -18.19
C ALA A 89 19.10 -4.51 -19.48
N THR A 90 18.62 -5.64 -19.98
CA THR A 90 17.73 -5.72 -21.13
C THR A 90 16.56 -6.61 -20.77
N PRO A 91 15.50 -6.68 -21.60
CA PRO A 91 14.39 -7.59 -21.33
C PRO A 91 14.77 -9.08 -21.18
N ARG A 92 15.97 -9.47 -21.62
CA ARG A 92 16.49 -10.83 -21.48
C ARG A 92 17.30 -11.09 -20.21
N SER A 93 17.57 -10.06 -19.39
CA SER A 93 18.46 -10.17 -18.23
C SER A 93 17.89 -11.03 -17.10
N LYS A 94 16.57 -11.02 -16.90
CA LYS A 94 15.84 -11.85 -15.92
C LYS A 94 16.43 -11.75 -14.51
N LEU A 95 16.61 -10.52 -14.02
CA LEU A 95 17.13 -10.24 -12.69
C LEU A 95 16.07 -10.44 -11.60
N PRO A 96 16.43 -10.92 -10.39
CA PRO A 96 15.55 -10.88 -9.23
C PRO A 96 14.92 -9.50 -9.01
N VAL A 97 13.62 -9.48 -8.73
CA VAL A 97 12.84 -8.25 -8.51
C VAL A 97 12.53 -8.11 -7.03
N TRP A 98 12.90 -6.98 -6.45
CA TRP A 98 12.55 -6.59 -5.08
C TRP A 98 11.45 -5.53 -5.13
N VAL A 99 10.23 -5.91 -4.73
CA VAL A 99 9.09 -4.99 -4.59
C VAL A 99 8.96 -4.57 -3.14
N TYR A 100 9.19 -3.29 -2.86
CA TYR A 100 9.06 -2.70 -1.53
C TYR A 100 7.67 -2.08 -1.32
N ILE A 101 6.99 -2.52 -0.26
CA ILE A 101 5.68 -2.03 0.19
C ILE A 101 5.88 -1.15 1.43
N GLN A 102 5.71 0.15 1.27
CA GLN A 102 5.93 1.11 2.37
C GLN A 102 4.91 0.99 3.53
N GLY A 103 5.32 1.48 4.69
CA GLY A 103 4.49 1.60 5.88
C GLY A 103 3.78 2.95 6.01
N GLY A 104 3.34 3.24 7.24
CA GLY A 104 2.58 4.45 7.59
C GLY A 104 1.18 4.17 8.16
N GLY A 105 1.03 3.04 8.87
CA GLY A 105 -0.17 2.74 9.65
C GLY A 105 -1.46 2.59 8.85
N TYR A 106 -1.37 2.44 7.51
CA TYR A 106 -2.49 2.54 6.57
C TYR A 106 -3.16 3.92 6.49
N THR A 107 -2.62 4.95 7.15
CA THR A 107 -3.17 6.31 7.18
C THR A 107 -2.36 7.30 6.34
N GLN A 108 -1.09 7.00 6.10
CA GLN A 108 -0.17 7.82 5.32
C GLN A 108 0.86 6.94 4.59
N ASN A 109 1.54 7.50 3.60
CA ASN A 109 2.66 6.88 2.90
C ASN A 109 3.96 7.43 3.49
N SER A 110 4.62 6.67 4.39
CA SER A 110 5.74 7.18 5.19
C SER A 110 7.13 6.86 4.64
N ASN A 111 7.22 6.01 3.60
CA ASN A 111 8.48 5.53 3.05
C ASN A 111 8.46 5.53 1.51
N GLY A 112 7.65 6.42 0.90
CA GLY A 112 7.22 6.31 -0.50
C GLY A 112 8.26 6.65 -1.56
N ASN A 113 9.49 6.98 -1.20
CA ASN A 113 10.56 7.43 -2.12
C ASN A 113 11.93 6.84 -1.82
N TYR A 114 12.00 5.67 -1.21
CA TYR A 114 13.29 5.03 -1.03
C TYR A 114 13.97 4.84 -2.39
N ASN A 115 15.16 5.42 -2.50
CA ASN A 115 15.96 5.36 -3.70
C ASN A 115 16.56 3.95 -3.81
N GLY A 116 16.11 3.19 -4.80
CA GLY A 116 16.61 1.84 -5.07
C GLY A 116 18.04 1.77 -5.60
N SER A 117 18.66 2.89 -6.01
CA SER A 117 19.97 2.86 -6.67
C SER A 117 21.04 2.23 -5.79
N THR A 118 21.07 2.56 -4.49
CA THR A 118 22.07 2.02 -3.56
C THR A 118 21.97 0.50 -3.41
N VAL A 119 20.76 -0.08 -3.35
CA VAL A 119 20.62 -1.54 -3.23
C VAL A 119 20.91 -2.26 -4.55
N VAL A 120 20.57 -1.64 -5.69
CA VAL A 120 20.96 -2.16 -7.01
C VAL A 120 22.49 -2.17 -7.15
N GLU A 121 23.16 -1.08 -6.80
CA GLU A 121 24.63 -0.99 -6.81
C GLU A 121 25.28 -2.00 -5.86
N THR A 122 24.77 -2.11 -4.63
CA THR A 122 25.31 -3.03 -3.61
C THR A 122 25.17 -4.49 -4.03
N SER A 123 24.14 -4.84 -4.81
CA SER A 123 23.97 -6.17 -5.38
C SER A 123 24.99 -6.51 -6.50
N GLY A 124 25.86 -5.56 -6.86
CA GLY A 124 26.71 -5.66 -8.04
C GLY A 124 25.92 -5.53 -9.34
N ASN A 125 24.85 -4.73 -9.34
CA ASN A 125 23.94 -4.52 -10.47
C ASN A 125 23.20 -5.80 -10.93
N ASN A 126 22.71 -6.60 -9.98
CA ASN A 126 22.07 -7.90 -10.23
C ASN A 126 20.61 -7.99 -9.75
N ILE A 127 19.97 -6.88 -9.38
CA ILE A 127 18.55 -6.84 -9.01
C ILE A 127 17.82 -5.67 -9.67
N VAL A 128 16.49 -5.78 -9.78
CA VAL A 128 15.60 -4.65 -10.07
C VAL A 128 14.84 -4.29 -8.80
N PHE A 129 14.83 -3.02 -8.43
CA PHE A 129 14.08 -2.52 -7.27
C PHE A 129 12.83 -1.76 -7.72
N VAL A 130 11.72 -2.01 -7.03
CA VAL A 130 10.41 -1.36 -7.27
C VAL A 130 9.89 -0.81 -5.95
N ASN A 131 9.58 0.48 -5.91
CA ASN A 131 8.82 1.13 -4.83
C ASN A 131 7.57 1.80 -5.43
N PHE A 132 6.52 1.96 -4.65
CA PHE A 132 5.25 2.48 -5.14
C PHE A 132 4.38 3.04 -4.03
N ASN A 133 3.39 3.83 -4.44
CA ASN A 133 2.35 4.31 -3.55
C ASN A 133 1.08 3.45 -3.66
N TYR A 134 0.33 3.39 -2.57
CA TYR A 134 -1.04 2.86 -2.54
C TYR A 134 -1.95 3.84 -1.78
N ARG A 135 -3.27 3.73 -1.95
CA ARG A 135 -4.23 4.57 -1.22
C ARG A 135 -4.27 4.21 0.27
N VAL A 136 -4.40 5.24 1.10
CA VAL A 136 -4.39 5.17 2.57
C VAL A 136 -5.55 5.97 3.16
N GLY A 137 -5.81 5.82 4.46
CA GLY A 137 -6.90 6.47 5.17
C GLY A 137 -8.26 6.17 4.53
N SER A 138 -9.16 7.15 4.53
CA SER A 138 -10.48 7.03 3.87
C SER A 138 -10.39 6.79 2.37
N TRP A 139 -9.29 7.14 1.71
CA TRP A 139 -9.13 6.91 0.27
C TRP A 139 -8.93 5.44 -0.06
N GLY A 140 -8.22 4.72 0.81
CA GLY A 140 -7.86 3.31 0.63
C GLY A 140 -8.71 2.33 1.42
N PHE A 141 -9.28 2.77 2.54
CA PHE A 141 -9.83 1.86 3.56
C PHE A 141 -11.21 2.28 4.07
N LEU A 142 -11.91 3.18 3.38
CA LEU A 142 -13.32 3.45 3.66
C LEU A 142 -14.13 2.15 3.57
N ALA A 143 -14.90 1.85 4.61
CA ALA A 143 -15.63 0.59 4.71
C ALA A 143 -17.07 0.80 5.17
N SER A 144 -17.99 0.18 4.44
CA SER A 144 -19.43 0.08 4.69
C SER A 144 -20.03 -0.87 3.67
N GLU A 145 -21.19 -1.46 3.92
CA GLU A 145 -21.97 -2.18 2.90
C GLU A 145 -22.29 -1.28 1.70
N LYS A 146 -22.41 0.05 1.90
CA LYS A 146 -22.58 1.01 0.79
C LYS A 146 -21.35 1.05 -0.12
N VAL A 147 -20.14 1.02 0.48
CA VAL A 147 -18.87 0.92 -0.26
C VAL A 147 -18.79 -0.43 -0.96
N ARG A 148 -19.12 -1.54 -0.28
CA ARG A 148 -19.11 -2.88 -0.90
C ARG A 148 -20.04 -2.96 -2.12
N LYS A 149 -21.22 -2.35 -2.05
CA LYS A 149 -22.24 -2.42 -3.10
C LYS A 149 -21.89 -1.61 -4.35
N ASN A 150 -21.30 -0.43 -4.19
CA ASN A 150 -21.03 0.51 -5.31
C ASN A 150 -19.57 1.00 -5.32
N GLY A 151 -18.64 0.13 -4.92
CA GLY A 151 -17.22 0.42 -4.74
C GLY A 151 -16.45 -0.86 -4.40
N ASN A 152 -15.31 -0.70 -3.74
CA ASN A 152 -14.50 -1.82 -3.26
C ASN A 152 -13.93 -1.49 -1.88
N LEU A 153 -14.10 -2.41 -0.94
CA LEU A 153 -13.41 -2.39 0.34
C LEU A 153 -11.91 -2.62 0.12
N ASN A 154 -11.08 -2.22 1.10
CA ASN A 154 -9.63 -2.43 1.06
C ASN A 154 -8.96 -1.95 -0.23
N ALA A 155 -9.46 -0.87 -0.84
CA ALA A 155 -8.95 -0.32 -2.08
C ALA A 155 -7.43 -0.07 -2.06
N GLY A 156 -6.85 0.27 -0.90
CA GLY A 156 -5.40 0.38 -0.70
C GLY A 156 -4.65 -0.94 -0.85
N LEU A 157 -5.19 -2.07 -0.38
CA LEU A 157 -4.60 -3.40 -0.63
C LEU A 157 -4.81 -3.84 -2.06
N LEU A 158 -5.94 -3.46 -2.68
CA LEU A 158 -6.19 -3.72 -4.09
C LEU A 158 -5.21 -2.95 -4.99
N ASP A 159 -4.79 -1.75 -4.61
CA ASP A 159 -3.71 -1.02 -5.30
C ASP A 159 -2.40 -1.81 -5.29
N GLN A 160 -2.05 -2.40 -4.15
CA GLN A 160 -0.85 -3.24 -4.03
C GLN A 160 -0.97 -4.53 -4.87
N ASP A 161 -2.11 -5.23 -4.80
CA ASP A 161 -2.36 -6.43 -5.62
C ASP A 161 -2.31 -6.12 -7.11
N PHE A 162 -2.79 -4.95 -7.52
CA PHE A 162 -2.76 -4.49 -8.90
C PHE A 162 -1.34 -4.13 -9.35
N LEU A 163 -0.53 -3.49 -8.49
CA LEU A 163 0.89 -3.28 -8.78
C LEU A 163 1.63 -4.61 -8.94
N LEU A 164 1.38 -5.62 -8.11
CA LEU A 164 2.02 -6.94 -8.26
C LEU A 164 1.67 -7.59 -9.61
N GLN A 165 0.43 -7.43 -10.08
CA GLN A 165 0.01 -7.84 -11.43
C GLN A 165 0.68 -7.02 -12.53
N TRP A 166 0.84 -5.72 -12.33
CA TRP A 166 1.57 -4.84 -13.24
C TRP A 166 3.05 -5.25 -13.34
N VAL A 167 3.71 -5.53 -12.20
CA VAL A 167 5.09 -6.04 -12.14
C VAL A 167 5.18 -7.35 -12.91
N LYS A 168 4.25 -8.28 -12.69
CA LYS A 168 4.19 -9.55 -13.44
C LYS A 168 4.14 -9.34 -14.96
N SER A 169 3.43 -8.31 -15.40
CA SER A 169 3.18 -8.04 -16.83
C SER A 169 4.28 -7.22 -17.51
N HIS A 170 4.98 -6.36 -16.74
CA HIS A 170 5.83 -5.31 -17.31
C HIS A 170 7.27 -5.31 -16.83
N ILE A 171 7.61 -5.96 -15.71
CA ILE A 171 8.95 -5.84 -15.11
C ILE A 171 10.07 -6.38 -16.02
N GLU A 172 9.72 -7.27 -16.93
CA GLU A 172 10.63 -7.76 -17.96
C GLU A 172 11.19 -6.61 -18.80
N GLN A 173 10.44 -5.54 -19.09
CA GLN A 173 10.95 -4.40 -19.85
C GLN A 173 12.08 -3.64 -19.13
N PHE A 174 12.15 -3.79 -17.80
CA PHE A 174 13.22 -3.24 -16.96
C PHE A 174 14.33 -4.27 -16.71
N GLY A 175 14.28 -5.44 -17.34
CA GLY A 175 15.22 -6.54 -17.17
C GLY A 175 14.98 -7.43 -15.95
N GLY A 176 13.87 -7.25 -15.24
CA GLY A 176 13.47 -8.12 -14.14
C GLY A 176 12.91 -9.46 -14.61
N ASP A 177 12.99 -10.49 -13.76
CA ASP A 177 12.30 -11.75 -13.96
C ASP A 177 10.91 -11.70 -13.29
N PRO A 178 9.80 -11.71 -14.05
CA PRO A 178 8.46 -11.75 -13.48
C PRO A 178 8.18 -13.05 -12.69
N ASN A 179 9.02 -14.08 -12.80
CA ASN A 179 8.92 -15.32 -12.03
C ASN A 179 9.83 -15.35 -10.80
N HIS A 180 10.59 -14.29 -10.54
CA HIS A 180 11.46 -14.19 -9.36
C HIS A 180 11.25 -12.84 -8.64
N VAL A 181 10.01 -12.62 -8.20
CA VAL A 181 9.61 -11.42 -7.45
C VAL A 181 9.60 -11.73 -5.95
N VAL A 182 10.29 -10.91 -5.15
CA VAL A 182 10.24 -10.94 -3.69
C VAL A 182 9.53 -9.67 -3.21
N ILE A 183 8.48 -9.83 -2.41
CA ILE A 183 7.80 -8.71 -1.75
C ILE A 183 8.43 -8.43 -0.39
N HIS A 184 8.66 -7.18 -0.07
CA HIS A 184 9.20 -6.75 1.22
C HIS A 184 8.38 -5.59 1.72
N GLY A 185 7.82 -5.72 2.91
CA GLY A 185 7.08 -4.64 3.55
C GLY A 185 7.69 -4.24 4.87
N SER A 186 7.54 -2.96 5.23
CA SER A 186 7.89 -2.43 6.55
C SER A 186 6.67 -1.85 7.26
N SER A 187 6.50 -2.11 8.56
CA SER A 187 5.36 -1.61 9.36
C SER A 187 4.00 -2.04 8.77
N ALA A 188 3.11 -1.10 8.42
CA ALA A 188 1.86 -1.40 7.70
C ALA A 188 2.09 -2.11 6.35
N GLY A 189 3.25 -1.90 5.72
CA GLY A 189 3.69 -2.67 4.56
C GLY A 189 3.99 -4.12 4.91
N ALA A 190 4.61 -4.40 6.07
CA ALA A 190 4.84 -5.77 6.54
C ALA A 190 3.52 -6.47 6.90
N GLY A 191 2.57 -5.74 7.51
CA GLY A 191 1.19 -6.19 7.67
C GLY A 191 0.53 -6.49 6.32
N SER A 192 0.76 -5.64 5.32
CA SER A 192 0.28 -5.88 3.95
C SER A 192 0.90 -7.14 3.32
N VAL A 193 2.20 -7.39 3.49
CA VAL A 193 2.85 -8.64 3.06
C VAL A 193 2.17 -9.86 3.68
N ALA A 194 1.89 -9.83 4.99
CA ALA A 194 1.18 -10.90 5.65
C ALA A 194 -0.27 -11.08 5.15
N LEU A 195 -0.93 -9.97 4.77
CA LEU A 195 -2.25 -10.01 4.13
C LEU A 195 -2.19 -10.52 2.68
N HIS A 196 -1.13 -10.25 1.92
CA HIS A 196 -0.93 -10.83 0.58
C HIS A 196 -0.65 -12.33 0.64
N LEU A 197 0.09 -12.80 1.66
CA LEU A 197 0.30 -14.24 1.89
C LEU A 197 -1.03 -14.97 2.12
N THR A 198 -1.98 -14.35 2.82
CA THR A 198 -3.29 -14.93 3.16
C THR A 198 -4.41 -14.52 2.20
N ALA A 199 -4.11 -13.69 1.20
CA ALA A 199 -5.08 -13.11 0.29
C ALA A 199 -5.88 -14.21 -0.42
N TYR A 200 -7.19 -14.01 -0.52
CA TYR A 200 -8.11 -14.96 -1.18
C TYR A 200 -8.04 -16.38 -0.58
N GLY A 201 -7.65 -16.50 0.70
CA GLY A 201 -7.51 -17.79 1.38
C GLY A 201 -6.17 -18.49 1.13
N GLY A 202 -5.14 -17.75 0.71
CA GLY A 202 -3.80 -18.27 0.45
C GLY A 202 -3.62 -18.88 -0.94
N ILE A 203 -4.44 -18.49 -1.91
CA ILE A 203 -4.32 -18.96 -3.29
C ILE A 203 -3.07 -18.34 -3.93
N ASP A 204 -2.10 -19.18 -4.29
CA ASP A 204 -0.93 -18.74 -5.03
C ASP A 204 -1.29 -18.41 -6.48
N ARG A 205 -1.22 -17.12 -6.81
CA ARG A 205 -1.46 -16.56 -8.15
C ARG A 205 -0.16 -16.40 -8.96
N GLY A 206 0.99 -16.83 -8.42
CA GLY A 206 2.29 -16.73 -9.06
C GLY A 206 2.83 -15.29 -9.16
N LEU A 207 2.43 -14.42 -8.22
CA LEU A 207 2.80 -13.00 -8.18
C LEU A 207 4.16 -12.75 -7.49
N PHE A 208 4.56 -13.62 -6.56
CA PHE A 208 5.83 -13.54 -5.85
C PHE A 208 6.29 -14.93 -5.39
N VAL A 209 7.59 -15.09 -5.17
CA VAL A 209 8.25 -16.35 -4.78
C VAL A 209 8.92 -16.29 -3.41
N GLY A 210 8.83 -15.15 -2.73
CA GLY A 210 9.38 -14.95 -1.39
C GLY A 210 8.83 -13.68 -0.76
N SER A 211 8.87 -13.61 0.57
CA SER A 211 8.32 -12.48 1.31
C SER A 211 9.19 -12.06 2.49
N ILE A 212 9.30 -10.75 2.71
CA ILE A 212 10.01 -10.14 3.84
C ILE A 212 9.04 -9.25 4.62
N GLY A 213 8.89 -9.51 5.93
CA GLY A 213 8.11 -8.71 6.86
C GLY A 213 9.02 -8.04 7.88
N GLU A 214 9.27 -6.75 7.71
CA GLU A 214 10.03 -5.92 8.64
C GLU A 214 9.07 -5.20 9.58
N SER A 215 8.96 -5.66 10.83
CA SER A 215 8.08 -5.09 11.85
C SER A 215 6.61 -5.17 11.46
N VAL A 216 6.00 -6.36 11.59
CA VAL A 216 4.61 -6.59 11.17
C VAL A 216 3.64 -5.74 11.99
N PHE A 217 2.94 -4.82 11.32
CA PHE A 217 1.86 -4.06 11.93
C PHE A 217 0.49 -4.67 11.62
N PHE A 218 -0.14 -5.27 12.63
CA PHE A 218 -1.56 -5.63 12.60
C PHE A 218 -2.33 -4.78 13.61
N SER A 219 -3.08 -3.81 13.09
CA SER A 219 -4.13 -3.13 13.86
C SER A 219 -5.33 -4.04 14.06
N ALA A 220 -6.32 -3.57 14.84
CA ALA A 220 -7.64 -4.20 14.85
C ALA A 220 -8.17 -4.35 13.40
N GLN A 221 -8.63 -5.57 13.08
CA GLN A 221 -9.22 -5.91 11.78
C GLN A 221 -10.72 -6.15 11.93
N PRO A 222 -11.52 -5.08 12.01
CA PRO A 222 -12.96 -5.18 12.15
C PRO A 222 -13.59 -5.74 10.88
N LYS A 223 -14.75 -6.37 11.04
CA LYS A 223 -15.66 -6.72 9.96
C LYS A 223 -16.46 -5.49 9.53
N VAL A 224 -16.94 -5.50 8.30
CA VAL A 224 -17.70 -4.37 7.72
C VAL A 224 -18.84 -3.84 8.62
N PRO A 225 -19.70 -4.68 9.24
CA PRO A 225 -20.77 -4.19 10.11
C PRO A 225 -20.30 -3.37 11.32
N GLU A 226 -19.05 -3.58 11.77
CA GLU A 226 -18.46 -2.88 12.92
C GLU A 226 -17.92 -1.49 12.53
N LEU A 227 -17.88 -1.18 11.23
CA LEU A 227 -17.37 0.08 10.68
C LEU A 227 -18.48 1.01 10.17
N GLU A 228 -19.75 0.59 10.19
CA GLU A 228 -20.87 1.40 9.70
C GLU A 228 -20.99 2.74 10.46
N TRP A 229 -20.77 2.74 11.77
CA TRP A 229 -20.78 3.97 12.58
C TRP A 229 -19.69 4.96 12.11
N GLN A 230 -18.54 4.44 11.69
CA GLN A 230 -17.42 5.25 11.22
C GLN A 230 -17.73 5.84 9.84
N PHE A 231 -18.37 5.06 8.97
CA PHE A 231 -18.86 5.53 7.68
C PHE A 231 -19.92 6.62 7.86
N ASP A 232 -20.90 6.41 8.74
CA ASP A 232 -21.96 7.38 9.05
C ASP A 232 -21.38 8.69 9.60
N ARG A 233 -20.37 8.60 10.48
CA ARG A 233 -19.62 9.77 10.96
C ARG A 233 -18.88 10.47 9.83
N TYR A 234 -18.27 9.72 8.91
CA TYR A 234 -17.54 10.29 7.77
C TYR A 234 -18.48 11.06 6.85
N VAL A 235 -19.61 10.48 6.43
CA VAL A 235 -20.59 11.16 5.57
C VAL A 235 -21.21 12.38 6.25
N ASN A 236 -21.43 12.33 7.57
CA ASN A 236 -21.91 13.49 8.31
C ASN A 236 -20.89 14.63 8.30
N ASN A 237 -19.62 14.32 8.56
CA ASN A 237 -18.54 15.31 8.58
C ASN A 237 -18.27 15.94 7.21
N THR A 238 -18.58 15.24 6.12
CA THR A 238 -18.40 15.75 4.75
C THR A 238 -19.67 16.38 4.17
N GLY A 239 -20.76 16.47 4.95
CA GLY A 239 -22.03 17.05 4.48
C GLY A 239 -22.83 16.17 3.51
N CYS A 240 -22.55 14.85 3.47
CA CYS A 240 -23.21 13.89 2.60
C CYS A 240 -24.32 13.07 3.29
N SER A 241 -24.64 13.35 4.55
CA SER A 241 -25.63 12.57 5.34
C SER A 241 -26.99 12.46 4.67
N ASP A 242 -27.47 13.58 4.09
CA ASP A 242 -28.83 13.71 3.56
C ASP A 242 -28.94 13.27 2.09
N SER A 243 -27.82 12.84 1.48
CA SER A 243 -27.82 12.34 0.11
C SER A 243 -28.52 10.98 0.01
N THR A 244 -29.32 10.80 -1.03
CA THR A 244 -29.92 9.51 -1.37
C THR A 244 -28.89 8.47 -1.78
N ASP A 245 -27.79 8.91 -2.42
CA ASP A 245 -26.57 8.12 -2.65
C ASP A 245 -25.40 8.83 -1.97
N GLN A 246 -25.11 8.40 -0.74
CA GLN A 246 -24.03 8.98 0.07
C GLN A 246 -22.65 8.73 -0.56
N LEU A 247 -22.45 7.61 -1.28
CA LEU A 247 -21.16 7.31 -1.90
C LEU A 247 -20.95 8.13 -3.17
N GLU A 248 -22.00 8.37 -3.96
CA GLU A 248 -21.96 9.31 -5.08
C GLU A 248 -21.68 10.73 -4.59
N CYS A 249 -22.32 11.18 -3.51
CA CYS A 249 -22.02 12.46 -2.89
C CYS A 249 -20.54 12.58 -2.52
N LEU A 250 -19.98 11.59 -1.82
CA LEU A 250 -18.55 11.56 -1.47
C LEU A 250 -17.64 11.63 -2.71
N ARG A 251 -18.02 10.98 -3.83
CA ARG A 251 -17.24 11.03 -5.07
C ARG A 251 -17.22 12.40 -5.73
N ALA A 252 -18.29 13.17 -5.56
CA ALA A 252 -18.45 14.48 -6.16
C ALA A 252 -17.73 15.61 -5.39
N LEU A 253 -17.32 15.36 -4.14
CA LEU A 253 -16.67 16.38 -3.31
C LEU A 253 -15.25 16.71 -3.80
N ASP A 254 -14.81 17.93 -3.54
CA ASP A 254 -13.40 18.29 -3.70
C ASP A 254 -12.53 17.57 -2.67
N THR A 255 -11.27 17.32 -3.02
CA THR A 255 -10.33 16.57 -2.16
C THR A 255 -10.09 17.28 -0.83
N GLU A 256 -10.18 18.60 -0.80
CA GLU A 256 -10.00 19.45 0.39
C GLU A 256 -11.09 19.22 1.44
N ILE A 257 -12.30 18.85 0.99
CA ILE A 257 -13.44 18.51 1.87
C ILE A 257 -13.27 17.10 2.43
N LEU A 258 -12.70 16.20 1.61
CA LEU A 258 -12.43 14.82 1.97
C LEU A 258 -11.15 14.73 2.81
N GLN A 259 -11.27 15.11 4.08
CA GLN A 259 -10.19 14.93 5.04
C GLN A 259 -9.87 13.43 5.21
N ALA A 260 -8.58 13.12 5.37
CA ALA A 260 -8.14 11.78 5.71
C ALA A 260 -8.65 11.44 7.12
N ALA A 261 -9.37 10.33 7.23
CA ALA A 261 -9.71 9.73 8.52
C ALA A 261 -8.87 8.47 8.75
N ASN A 262 -8.70 8.07 10.01
CA ASN A 262 -7.98 6.84 10.34
C ASN A 262 -8.86 5.64 9.99
N TRP A 263 -8.44 4.88 8.99
CA TRP A 263 -9.10 3.64 8.56
C TRP A 263 -8.04 2.54 8.48
N THR A 264 -8.45 1.31 8.74
CA THR A 264 -7.58 0.12 8.69
C THR A 264 -8.16 -0.93 7.76
N PRO A 265 -7.37 -1.92 7.31
CA PRO A 265 -7.90 -3.06 6.58
C PRO A 265 -9.05 -3.74 7.31
N THR A 266 -10.12 -4.06 6.58
CA THR A 266 -11.32 -4.71 7.10
C THR A 266 -11.47 -6.13 6.56
N ILE A 267 -12.04 -7.04 7.35
CA ILE A 267 -12.41 -8.38 6.88
C ILE A 267 -13.57 -8.23 5.89
N ASP A 268 -13.24 -8.32 4.59
CA ASP A 268 -14.19 -8.08 3.49
C ASP A 268 -14.86 -9.36 2.97
N GLY A 269 -14.35 -10.54 3.35
CA GLY A 269 -14.83 -11.84 2.90
C GLY A 269 -14.31 -12.27 1.53
N HIS A 270 -13.41 -11.49 0.91
CA HIS A 270 -12.86 -11.74 -0.42
C HIS A 270 -11.33 -11.69 -0.43
N PHE A 271 -10.75 -10.50 -0.27
CA PHE A 271 -9.29 -10.35 -0.13
C PHE A 271 -8.86 -10.83 1.26
N ILE A 272 -9.53 -10.33 2.31
CA ILE A 272 -9.34 -10.74 3.70
C ILE A 272 -10.56 -11.59 4.10
N GLN A 273 -10.41 -12.92 4.05
CA GLN A 273 -11.53 -13.85 4.27
C GLN A 273 -11.85 -14.13 5.75
N ASP A 274 -10.86 -13.96 6.64
CA ASP A 274 -10.95 -14.21 8.07
C ASP A 274 -9.84 -13.41 8.77
N TYR A 275 -9.75 -13.46 10.10
CA TYR A 275 -8.64 -12.87 10.83
C TYR A 275 -7.30 -13.46 10.37
N PRO A 276 -6.24 -12.66 10.15
CA PRO A 276 -4.96 -13.15 9.66
C PRO A 276 -4.38 -14.27 10.52
N TYR A 277 -4.43 -14.13 11.85
CA TYR A 277 -4.00 -15.17 12.79
C TYR A 277 -4.72 -16.51 12.54
N VAL A 278 -6.03 -16.49 12.29
CA VAL A 278 -6.83 -17.68 11.99
C VAL A 278 -6.44 -18.29 10.64
N LEU A 279 -6.15 -17.48 9.62
CA LEU A 279 -5.71 -17.96 8.32
C LEU A 279 -4.33 -18.62 8.40
N PHE A 280 -3.38 -18.01 9.10
CA PHE A 280 -2.05 -18.60 9.33
C PHE A 280 -2.14 -19.91 10.14
N GLU A 281 -2.93 -19.95 11.22
CA GLU A 281 -3.12 -21.16 12.03
C GLU A 281 -3.69 -22.33 11.22
N LYS A 282 -4.63 -22.03 10.31
CA LYS A 282 -5.25 -23.02 9.42
C LYS A 282 -4.36 -23.40 8.22
N GLY A 283 -3.16 -22.83 8.10
CA GLY A 283 -2.30 -23.04 6.93
C GLY A 283 -2.84 -22.45 5.63
N LYS A 284 -3.76 -21.47 5.70
CA LYS A 284 -4.36 -20.79 4.54
C LYS A 284 -3.53 -19.59 4.11
N PHE A 285 -2.30 -19.86 3.69
CA PHE A 285 -1.39 -18.85 3.15
C PHE A 285 -0.47 -19.46 2.09
N ILE A 286 0.10 -18.61 1.24
CA ILE A 286 1.04 -19.01 0.20
C ILE A 286 2.34 -19.51 0.84
N HIS A 287 2.75 -20.74 0.51
CA HIS A 287 3.96 -21.37 1.06
C HIS A 287 5.21 -21.02 0.26
N VAL A 288 5.77 -19.84 0.54
CA VAL A 288 7.05 -19.36 0.00
C VAL A 288 8.07 -19.16 1.12
N PRO A 289 9.38 -19.07 0.82
CA PRO A 289 10.38 -18.64 1.80
C PRO A 289 10.04 -17.27 2.41
N ILE A 290 10.19 -17.16 3.74
CA ILE A 290 9.85 -15.97 4.50
C ILE A 290 11.03 -15.47 5.34
N ILE A 291 11.18 -14.15 5.47
CA ILE A 291 12.07 -13.50 6.44
C ILE A 291 11.22 -12.49 7.23
N PHE A 292 10.98 -12.75 8.51
CA PHE A 292 10.18 -11.88 9.36
C PHE A 292 10.99 -11.53 10.62
N GLY A 293 10.94 -10.26 11.02
CA GLY A 293 11.64 -9.75 12.19
C GLY A 293 10.93 -8.53 12.76
N ASN A 294 11.29 -8.16 13.99
CA ASN A 294 10.79 -6.99 14.70
C ASN A 294 11.94 -6.35 15.48
N ASP A 295 11.77 -5.09 15.83
CA ASP A 295 12.64 -4.39 16.76
C ASP A 295 12.40 -4.82 18.21
N ASN A 296 13.37 -4.56 19.09
CA ASN A 296 13.26 -4.92 20.51
C ASN A 296 12.11 -4.18 21.22
N ASP A 297 11.81 -2.94 20.81
CA ASP A 297 10.90 -2.03 21.51
C ASP A 297 9.91 -1.34 20.56
N GLU A 298 9.25 -2.11 19.69
CA GLU A 298 8.28 -1.64 18.67
C GLU A 298 7.27 -0.61 19.20
N GLY A 299 6.73 -0.84 20.40
CA GLY A 299 5.65 -0.02 20.97
C GLY A 299 6.07 1.38 21.40
N THR A 300 7.37 1.68 21.53
CA THR A 300 7.88 2.90 22.19
C THR A 300 7.31 4.20 21.61
N TYR A 301 7.07 4.24 20.30
CA TYR A 301 6.53 5.42 19.61
C TYR A 301 5.00 5.49 19.56
N PHE A 302 4.30 4.40 19.92
CA PHE A 302 2.87 4.23 19.64
C PHE A 302 2.01 4.04 20.90
N VAL A 303 2.63 3.74 22.03
CA VAL A 303 1.92 3.62 23.32
C VAL A 303 1.93 4.96 24.06
N PRO A 304 0.91 5.25 24.89
CA PRO A 304 0.92 6.45 25.72
C PRO A 304 2.00 6.34 26.81
N ASN A 305 2.47 7.49 27.30
CA ASN A 305 3.24 7.56 28.53
C ASN A 305 2.31 7.36 29.74
N ALA A 306 1.85 6.12 29.93
CA ALA A 306 0.90 5.73 30.95
C ALA A 306 1.49 5.95 32.36
N THR A 307 0.71 6.60 33.23
CA THR A 307 1.07 6.88 34.63
C THR A 307 0.35 5.96 35.61
N SER A 308 -0.63 5.18 35.14
CA SER A 308 -1.40 4.23 35.93
C SER A 308 -1.81 3.00 35.12
N PRO A 309 -2.17 1.87 35.76
CA PRO A 309 -2.76 0.73 35.06
C PRO A 309 -4.05 1.08 34.30
N ALA A 310 -4.83 2.03 34.81
CA ALA A 310 -6.05 2.50 34.16
C ALA A 310 -5.76 3.22 32.82
N ASP A 311 -4.65 3.94 32.71
CA ASP A 311 -4.22 4.58 31.47
C ASP A 311 -3.90 3.51 30.40
N VAL A 312 -3.25 2.42 30.81
CA VAL A 312 -2.95 1.29 29.93
C VAL A 312 -4.24 0.59 29.47
N ALA A 313 -5.14 0.28 30.40
CA ALA A 313 -6.43 -0.34 30.08
C ALA A 313 -7.28 0.53 29.14
N THR A 314 -7.28 1.85 29.34
CA THR A 314 -7.97 2.80 28.46
C THR A 314 -7.39 2.75 27.05
N PHE A 315 -6.05 2.80 26.90
CA PHE A 315 -5.40 2.71 25.60
C PHE A 315 -5.74 1.41 24.85
N PHE A 316 -5.72 0.26 25.54
CA PHE A 316 -6.09 -1.00 24.93
C PHE A 316 -7.57 -1.04 24.53
N THR A 317 -8.48 -0.52 25.36
CA THR A 317 -9.91 -0.50 25.06
C THR A 317 -10.23 0.43 23.89
N ASP A 318 -9.57 1.58 23.80
CA ASP A 318 -9.77 2.54 22.70
C ASP A 318 -9.31 1.97 21.34
N ASN A 319 -8.30 1.09 21.32
CA ASN A 319 -7.81 0.44 20.10
C ASN A 319 -8.47 -0.92 19.82
N TYR A 320 -8.97 -1.60 20.86
CA TYR A 320 -9.57 -2.92 20.80
C TYR A 320 -10.87 -2.94 21.65
N PRO A 321 -11.96 -2.34 21.15
CA PRO A 321 -13.16 -2.07 21.95
C PRO A 321 -13.95 -3.30 22.41
N HIS A 322 -13.57 -4.49 21.94
CA HIS A 322 -14.16 -5.76 22.36
C HIS A 322 -13.44 -6.41 23.54
N LEU A 323 -12.31 -5.85 23.99
CA LEU A 323 -11.66 -6.32 25.21
C LEU A 323 -12.59 -6.11 26.40
N THR A 324 -12.78 -7.17 27.18
CA THR A 324 -13.49 -7.11 28.45
C THR A 324 -12.56 -6.57 29.54
N THR A 325 -13.14 -6.18 30.68
CA THR A 325 -12.35 -5.81 31.87
C THR A 325 -11.40 -6.94 32.27
N HIS A 326 -11.84 -8.20 32.14
CA HIS A 326 -10.99 -9.36 32.42
C HIS A 326 -9.75 -9.41 31.52
N ASP A 327 -9.90 -9.09 30.23
CA ASP A 327 -8.79 -9.08 29.28
C ASP A 327 -7.81 -7.93 29.60
N THR A 328 -8.33 -6.72 29.89
CA THR A 328 -7.48 -5.57 30.23
C THR A 328 -6.76 -5.75 31.57
N ASP A 329 -7.39 -6.41 32.55
CA ASP A 329 -6.76 -6.74 33.83
C ASP A 329 -5.60 -7.71 33.63
N ALA A 330 -5.73 -8.69 32.72
CA ALA A 330 -4.66 -9.64 32.41
C ALA A 330 -3.45 -8.99 31.70
N ILE A 331 -3.66 -7.89 30.96
CA ILE A 331 -2.62 -7.18 30.20
C ILE A 331 -1.86 -6.16 31.08
N THR A 332 -2.41 -5.76 32.23
CA THR A 332 -1.83 -4.74 33.12
C THR A 332 -1.10 -5.40 34.30
N PRO A 333 0.23 -5.64 34.22
CA PRO A 333 0.93 -6.55 35.13
C PRO A 333 1.20 -5.98 36.53
N PHE A 334 0.61 -4.84 36.89
CA PHE A 334 0.78 -4.22 38.20
C PHE A 334 -0.22 -4.70 39.26
N THR A 335 -0.97 -5.76 38.98
CA THR A 335 -1.94 -6.36 39.91
C THR A 335 -1.47 -7.71 40.45
N HIS A 336 -0.31 -7.74 41.12
CA HIS A 336 -0.02 -8.77 42.14
C HIS A 336 0.71 -8.17 43.35
#